data_AF-A0A535IV85-F1
#
_entry.id   AF-A0A535IV85-F1
#
_cell.length_a   1.000
_cell.length_b   1.000
_cell.length_c   1.000
_cell.angle_alpha   90.00
_cell.angle_beta   90.00
_cell.angle_gamma   90.00
#
_symmetry.space_group_name_H-M   'P 1'
#
loop_
_entity.id
_entity.type
_entity.pdbx_description
1 polymer ?
#
loop_
_entity_poly.entity_id
_entity_poly.type
_entity_poly.pdbx_seq_one_letter_code
_entity_poly.pdbx_strand_id
1 'polypeptide(L)'
;MAAVGGVVVGVALGTVVGRVMTKLDDPVFSVVISFLAPVAIYLPAELLGLSGVLATVAAGIVLGRNAARNMSSEVRIAGQATWQVLLFLINGAAFILIGLQLRTVLAGLGDRPAAELIGLAVAVSLTVIFVRIAWVYPGAYLPRVLSAGIRERETAPPLRNVFIVSWAGMRGVVSLAAALALPLNVPQRDLLVFLTFAVILATLVGQGLTLPLLIHKLGVVAEGGQAHEEAHVRVAAADAALATLMQLAEKWPGHLELIDTLRAQYAHRAQHLDEERHEGPETEAEQELLEHREIRRAVIDEEREAIIRLRDAGAVNDEVFRAVERDLDLEELRTEA
;
A
#
# COMPACT_ATOMS: atom_id res chain seq x y z
N MET A 1 5.51 -29.17 -5.25
CA MET A 1 4.19 -29.32 -5.88
C MET A 1 3.13 -28.44 -5.22
N ALA A 2 2.94 -28.51 -3.90
CA ALA A 2 1.93 -27.70 -3.18
C ALA A 2 2.04 -26.17 -3.41
N ALA A 3 3.26 -25.62 -3.47
CA ALA A 3 3.48 -24.20 -3.71
C ALA A 3 3.10 -23.78 -5.15
N VAL A 4 3.61 -24.49 -6.15
CA VAL A 4 3.33 -24.21 -7.57
C VAL A 4 1.83 -24.41 -7.86
N GLY A 5 1.23 -25.49 -7.36
CA GLY A 5 -0.21 -25.72 -7.51
C GLY A 5 -1.04 -24.64 -6.82
N GLY A 6 -0.65 -24.20 -5.62
CA GLY A 6 -1.28 -23.06 -4.94
C GLY A 6 -1.26 -21.80 -5.81
N VAL A 7 -0.12 -21.45 -6.39
CA VAL A 7 -0.01 -20.28 -7.30
C VAL A 7 -0.93 -20.43 -8.51
N VAL A 8 -0.95 -21.59 -9.17
CA VAL A 8 -1.81 -21.84 -10.34
C VAL A 8 -3.29 -21.71 -9.98
N VAL A 9 -3.72 -22.33 -8.88
CA VAL A 9 -5.10 -22.24 -8.38
C VAL A 9 -5.45 -20.80 -8.00
N GLY A 10 -4.54 -20.09 -7.33
CA GLY A 10 -4.69 -18.69 -6.99
C GLY A 10 -4.88 -17.79 -8.20
N VAL A 11 -4.07 -17.98 -9.25
CA VAL A 11 -4.22 -17.23 -10.50
C VAL A 11 -5.56 -17.53 -11.16
N ALA A 12 -5.96 -18.81 -11.23
CA ALA A 12 -7.24 -19.21 -11.81
C ALA A 12 -8.43 -18.60 -11.06
N LEU A 13 -8.50 -18.81 -9.74
CA LEU A 13 -9.60 -18.31 -8.90
C LEU A 13 -9.59 -16.78 -8.78
N GLY A 14 -8.42 -16.15 -8.66
CA GLY A 14 -8.29 -14.70 -8.66
C GLY A 14 -8.81 -14.06 -9.95
N THR A 15 -8.59 -14.71 -11.10
CA THR A 15 -9.15 -14.24 -12.37
C THR A 15 -10.68 -14.39 -12.40
N VAL A 16 -11.22 -15.48 -11.84
CA VAL A 16 -12.68 -15.68 -11.73
C VAL A 16 -13.30 -14.61 -10.82
N VAL A 17 -12.74 -14.39 -9.63
CA VAL A 17 -13.19 -13.34 -8.70
C VAL A 17 -13.13 -11.98 -9.37
N GLY A 18 -12.03 -11.66 -10.08
CA GLY A 18 -11.90 -10.39 -10.79
C GLY A 18 -12.98 -10.17 -11.85
N ARG A 19 -13.38 -11.23 -12.58
CA ARG A 19 -14.50 -11.17 -13.54
C ARG A 19 -15.87 -11.03 -12.88
N VAL A 20 -16.04 -11.54 -11.66
CA VAL A 20 -17.26 -11.31 -10.89
C VAL A 20 -17.30 -9.86 -10.43
N MET A 21 -16.18 -9.32 -9.93
CA MET A 21 -16.07 -7.93 -9.48
C MET A 21 -16.31 -6.93 -10.61
N THR A 22 -15.93 -7.23 -11.86
CA THR A 22 -16.27 -6.36 -13.01
C THR A 22 -17.76 -6.24 -13.31
N LYS A 23 -18.61 -7.10 -12.74
CA LYS A 23 -20.06 -7.05 -12.92
C LYS A 23 -20.78 -6.34 -11.77
N LEU A 24 -20.02 -5.82 -10.81
CA LEU A 24 -20.54 -5.16 -9.62
C LEU A 24 -20.18 -3.69 -9.70
N ASP A 25 -21.19 -2.87 -9.96
CA ASP A 25 -21.01 -1.41 -9.97
C ASP A 25 -21.10 -0.82 -8.55
N ASP A 26 -21.67 -1.57 -7.60
CA ASP A 26 -21.84 -1.13 -6.21
C ASP A 26 -20.55 -1.31 -5.37
N PRO A 27 -20.03 -0.23 -4.75
CA PRO A 27 -18.84 -0.28 -3.91
C PRO A 27 -18.96 -1.20 -2.69
N VAL A 28 -20.13 -1.26 -2.06
CA VAL A 28 -20.35 -2.05 -0.84
C VAL A 28 -20.26 -3.54 -1.17
N PHE A 29 -20.95 -3.99 -2.21
CA PHE A 29 -20.88 -5.39 -2.64
C PHE A 29 -19.47 -5.80 -3.05
N SER A 30 -18.74 -4.92 -3.74
CA SER A 30 -17.35 -5.17 -4.13
C SER A 30 -16.44 -5.34 -2.91
N VAL A 31 -16.61 -4.50 -1.88
CA VAL A 31 -15.87 -4.63 -0.61
C VAL A 31 -16.22 -5.95 0.10
N VAL A 32 -17.50 -6.31 0.17
CA VAL A 32 -17.92 -7.58 0.78
C VAL A 32 -17.30 -8.79 0.08
N ILE A 33 -17.31 -8.82 -1.25
CA ILE A 33 -16.65 -9.89 -2.01
C ILE A 33 -15.14 -9.89 -1.76
N SER A 34 -14.51 -8.72 -1.64
CA SER A 34 -13.08 -8.65 -1.35
C SER A 34 -12.74 -9.34 -0.02
N PHE A 35 -13.61 -9.30 0.99
CA PHE A 35 -13.43 -10.01 2.25
C PHE A 35 -13.68 -11.52 2.15
N LEU A 36 -14.64 -11.93 1.32
CA LEU A 36 -14.94 -13.34 1.10
C LEU A 36 -13.91 -14.04 0.22
N ALA A 37 -13.31 -13.31 -0.73
CA ALA A 37 -12.40 -13.85 -1.73
C ALA A 37 -11.20 -14.60 -1.11
N PRO A 38 -10.47 -14.06 -0.11
CA PRO A 38 -9.36 -14.78 0.53
C PRO A 38 -9.75 -16.17 1.03
N VAL A 39 -10.91 -16.31 1.68
CA VAL A 39 -11.42 -17.57 2.22
C VAL A 39 -11.89 -18.50 1.10
N ALA A 40 -12.62 -17.97 0.13
CA ALA A 40 -13.10 -18.71 -1.03
C ALA A 40 -11.97 -19.24 -1.92
N ILE A 41 -10.79 -18.62 -1.89
CA ILE A 41 -9.58 -19.07 -2.59
C ILE A 41 -8.76 -20.04 -1.72
N TYR A 42 -8.63 -19.74 -0.42
CA TYR A 42 -7.84 -20.52 0.51
C TYR A 42 -8.37 -21.94 0.69
N LEU A 43 -9.68 -22.09 0.93
CA LEU A 43 -10.28 -23.38 1.27
C LEU A 43 -10.15 -24.43 0.15
N PRO A 44 -10.50 -24.14 -1.13
CA PRO A 44 -10.32 -25.10 -2.21
C PRO A 44 -8.86 -25.52 -2.41
N ALA A 45 -7.91 -24.60 -2.24
CA ALA A 45 -6.50 -24.91 -2.36
C ALA A 45 -6.03 -25.89 -1.28
N GLU A 46 -6.41 -25.67 -0.01
CA GLU A 46 -6.10 -26.61 1.08
C GLU A 46 -6.76 -27.99 0.87
N LEU A 47 -8.02 -28.02 0.42
CA LEU A 47 -8.71 -29.28 0.12
C LEU A 47 -8.02 -30.12 -0.97
N LEU A 48 -7.30 -29.47 -1.87
CA LEU A 48 -6.49 -30.11 -2.91
C LEU A 48 -5.07 -30.48 -2.42
N GLY A 49 -4.75 -30.25 -1.14
CA GLY A 49 -3.41 -30.45 -0.60
C GLY A 49 -2.37 -29.44 -1.13
N LEU A 50 -2.84 -28.28 -1.60
CA LEU A 50 -2.02 -27.19 -2.11
C LEU A 50 -1.90 -26.09 -1.06
N SER A 51 -0.94 -25.17 -1.21
CA SER A 51 -0.78 -24.08 -0.25
C SER A 51 -1.90 -23.05 -0.40
N GLY A 52 -2.83 -22.99 0.56
CA GLY A 52 -3.91 -22.00 0.58
C GLY A 52 -3.38 -20.57 0.66
N VAL A 53 -2.36 -20.34 1.48
CA VAL A 53 -1.72 -19.02 1.63
C VAL A 53 -1.17 -18.51 0.30
N LEU A 54 -0.42 -19.34 -0.44
CA LEU A 54 0.15 -18.95 -1.73
C LEU A 54 -0.93 -18.75 -2.80
N ALA A 55 -2.02 -19.53 -2.75
CA ALA A 55 -3.16 -19.32 -3.63
C ALA A 55 -3.82 -17.95 -3.39
N THR A 56 -4.07 -17.60 -2.13
CA THR A 56 -4.65 -16.29 -1.77
C THR A 56 -3.73 -15.13 -2.17
N VAL A 57 -2.42 -15.25 -1.97
CA VAL A 57 -1.45 -14.22 -2.38
C VAL A 57 -1.41 -14.06 -3.90
N ALA A 58 -1.33 -15.17 -4.64
CA ALA A 58 -1.33 -15.14 -6.11
C ALA A 58 -2.62 -14.51 -6.67
N ALA A 59 -3.77 -14.84 -6.09
CA ALA A 59 -5.04 -14.23 -6.45
C ALA A 59 -5.07 -12.73 -6.16
N GLY A 60 -4.57 -12.30 -5.00
CA GLY A 60 -4.45 -10.89 -4.63
C GLY A 60 -3.62 -10.08 -5.63
N ILE A 61 -2.50 -10.65 -6.11
CA ILE A 61 -1.66 -10.02 -7.16
C ILE A 61 -2.44 -9.88 -8.48
N VAL A 62 -3.19 -10.91 -8.89
CA VAL A 62 -4.01 -10.85 -10.12
C VAL A 62 -5.11 -9.79 -10.01
N LEU A 63 -5.79 -9.72 -8.87
CA LEU A 63 -6.83 -8.73 -8.60
C LEU A 63 -6.24 -7.31 -8.57
N GLY A 64 -5.15 -7.10 -7.84
CA GLY A 64 -4.48 -5.80 -7.73
C GLY A 64 -3.97 -5.27 -9.07
N ARG A 65 -3.39 -6.14 -9.90
CA ARG A 65 -2.90 -5.76 -11.24
C ARG A 65 -4.02 -5.26 -12.17
N ASN A 66 -5.22 -5.83 -12.05
CA ASN A 66 -6.34 -5.50 -12.92
C ASN A 66 -7.28 -4.44 -12.32
N ALA A 67 -7.14 -4.10 -11.04
CA ALA A 67 -8.02 -3.18 -10.33
C ALA A 67 -8.18 -1.82 -11.04
N ALA A 68 -7.08 -1.25 -11.57
CA ALA A 68 -7.12 0.04 -12.26
C ALA A 68 -7.97 0.03 -13.55
N ARG A 69 -8.06 -1.11 -14.25
CA ARG A 69 -8.80 -1.25 -15.51
C ARG A 69 -10.25 -1.68 -15.31
N ASN A 70 -10.50 -2.44 -14.25
CA ASN A 70 -11.69 -3.26 -14.10
C ASN A 70 -12.63 -2.81 -12.97
N MET A 71 -12.20 -1.87 -12.13
CA MET A 71 -12.99 -1.36 -11.01
C MET A 71 -13.17 0.15 -11.15
N SER A 72 -14.38 0.62 -10.80
CA SER A 72 -14.66 2.05 -10.71
C SER A 72 -13.76 2.73 -9.66
N SER A 73 -13.55 4.04 -9.81
CA SER A 73 -12.78 4.83 -8.84
C SER A 73 -13.35 4.71 -7.43
N GLU A 74 -14.67 4.72 -7.29
CA GLU A 74 -15.38 4.59 -6.01
C GLU A 74 -15.09 3.26 -5.32
N VAL A 75 -15.17 2.13 -6.06
CA VAL A 75 -14.84 0.79 -5.53
C VAL A 75 -13.39 0.74 -5.05
N ARG A 76 -12.45 1.34 -5.80
CA ARG A 76 -11.03 1.33 -5.43
C ARG A 76 -10.75 2.16 -4.18
N ILE A 77 -11.30 3.37 -4.11
CA ILE A 77 -11.12 4.28 -2.97
C ILE A 77 -11.74 3.66 -1.72
N ALA A 78 -13.01 3.26 -1.79
CA ALA A 78 -13.72 2.64 -0.68
C ALA A 78 -13.05 1.33 -0.22
N GLY A 79 -12.64 0.49 -1.19
CA GLY A 79 -11.94 -0.75 -0.93
C GLY A 79 -10.59 -0.52 -0.23
N GLN A 80 -9.77 0.40 -0.72
CA GLN A 80 -8.46 0.69 -0.12
C GLN A 80 -8.61 1.24 1.30
N ALA A 81 -9.50 2.21 1.52
CA ALA A 81 -9.77 2.76 2.85
C ALA A 81 -10.25 1.67 3.82
N THR A 82 -11.19 0.83 3.37
CA THR A 82 -11.73 -0.27 4.19
C THR A 82 -10.65 -1.29 4.57
N TRP A 83 -9.81 -1.71 3.62
CA TRP A 83 -8.72 -2.65 3.89
C TRP A 83 -7.65 -2.05 4.80
N GLN A 84 -7.35 -0.75 4.67
CA GLN A 84 -6.40 -0.07 5.55
C GLN A 84 -6.88 -0.09 7.01
N VAL A 85 -8.14 0.24 7.25
CA VAL A 85 -8.74 0.17 8.60
C VAL A 85 -8.76 -1.27 9.11
N LEU A 86 -9.18 -2.22 8.28
CA LEU A 86 -9.23 -3.63 8.69
C LEU A 86 -7.84 -4.18 9.03
N LEU A 87 -6.82 -3.91 8.21
CA LEU A 87 -5.45 -4.35 8.47
C LEU A 87 -4.88 -3.69 9.72
N PHE A 88 -5.19 -2.41 9.97
CA PHE A 88 -4.82 -1.74 11.20
C PHE A 88 -5.43 -2.44 12.42
N LEU A 89 -6.74 -2.74 12.37
CA LEU A 89 -7.44 -3.43 13.46
C LEU A 89 -6.93 -4.85 13.67
N ILE A 90 -6.74 -5.64 12.61
CA ILE A 90 -6.23 -7.02 12.70
C ILE A 90 -4.80 -7.02 13.27
N ASN A 91 -3.93 -6.13 12.79
CA ASN A 91 -2.57 -6.04 13.32
C ASN A 91 -2.57 -5.59 14.78
N GLY A 92 -3.37 -4.57 15.13
CA GLY A 92 -3.52 -4.11 16.51
C GLY A 92 -4.04 -5.19 17.45
N ALA A 93 -5.13 -5.88 17.05
CA ALA A 93 -5.69 -7.00 17.80
C ALA A 93 -4.69 -8.13 17.97
N ALA A 94 -3.95 -8.47 16.91
CA ALA A 94 -2.86 -9.43 17.00
C ALA A 94 -1.84 -8.96 18.05
N PHE A 95 -1.24 -7.77 17.93
CA PHE A 95 -0.25 -7.30 18.92
C PHE A 95 -0.76 -7.27 20.36
N ILE A 96 -2.04 -6.94 20.59
CA ILE A 96 -2.66 -7.01 21.91
C ILE A 96 -2.71 -8.45 22.43
N LEU A 97 -3.20 -9.40 21.61
CA LEU A 97 -3.24 -10.82 21.96
C LEU A 97 -1.84 -11.36 22.25
N ILE A 98 -0.85 -10.92 21.47
CA ILE A 98 0.56 -11.27 21.66
C ILE A 98 1.06 -10.78 23.01
N GLY A 99 0.82 -9.50 23.33
CA GLY A 99 1.19 -8.92 24.61
C GLY A 99 0.53 -9.64 25.79
N LEU A 100 -0.74 -10.02 25.64
CA LEU A 100 -1.47 -10.78 26.66
C LEU A 100 -0.90 -12.19 26.85
N GLN A 101 -0.50 -12.86 25.76
CA GLN A 101 0.05 -14.21 25.80
C GLN A 101 1.47 -14.26 26.38
N LEU A 102 2.22 -13.15 26.38
CA LEU A 102 3.58 -13.07 26.90
C LEU A 102 3.70 -13.60 28.34
N ARG A 103 2.75 -13.25 29.21
CA ARG A 103 2.78 -13.69 30.62
C ARG A 103 2.67 -15.21 30.75
N THR A 104 1.82 -15.83 29.93
CA THR A 104 1.63 -17.29 29.89
C THR A 104 2.88 -17.97 29.36
N VAL A 105 3.50 -17.40 28.31
CA VAL A 105 4.75 -17.92 27.73
C VAL A 105 5.87 -17.85 28.75
N LEU A 106 6.02 -16.74 29.45
CA LEU A 106 7.03 -16.57 30.51
C LEU A 106 6.84 -17.58 31.65
N ALA A 107 5.60 -17.86 32.05
CA ALA A 107 5.31 -18.88 33.07
C ALA A 107 5.69 -20.31 32.60
N GLY A 108 5.58 -20.60 31.30
CA GLY A 108 5.99 -21.88 30.71
C GLY A 108 7.51 -22.10 30.61
N LEU A 109 8.32 -21.06 30.83
CA LEU A 109 9.79 -21.17 30.75
C LEU A 109 10.43 -21.79 32.00
N GLY A 110 9.68 -21.98 33.08
CA GLY A 110 10.16 -22.56 34.35
C GLY A 110 11.22 -21.69 35.04
N ASP A 111 12.07 -22.31 35.87
CA ASP A 111 13.12 -21.64 36.67
C ASP A 111 14.41 -21.33 35.88
N ARG A 112 14.32 -21.12 34.56
CA ARG A 112 15.51 -20.78 33.76
C ARG A 112 16.06 -19.41 34.17
N PRO A 113 17.39 -19.27 34.25
CA PRO A 113 17.98 -17.99 34.61
C PRO A 113 17.67 -16.94 33.53
N ALA A 114 17.20 -15.77 33.95
CA ALA A 114 16.85 -14.67 33.04
C ALA A 114 18.00 -14.29 32.10
N ALA A 115 19.26 -14.40 32.57
CA ALA A 115 20.45 -14.14 31.78
C ALA A 115 20.59 -15.08 30.57
N GLU A 116 20.25 -16.36 30.71
CA GLU A 116 20.27 -17.33 29.61
C GLU A 116 19.18 -16.97 28.58
N LEU A 117 17.97 -16.66 29.04
CA LEU A 117 16.85 -16.30 28.17
C LEU A 117 17.12 -15.02 27.38
N ILE A 118 17.67 -13.99 28.04
CA ILE A 118 18.07 -12.74 27.38
C ILE A 118 19.22 -13.01 26.40
N GLY A 119 20.21 -13.81 26.79
CA GLY A 119 21.32 -14.19 25.91
C GLY A 119 20.85 -14.88 24.63
N LEU A 120 19.95 -15.86 24.76
CA LEU A 120 19.33 -16.55 23.61
C LEU A 120 18.49 -15.60 22.77
N ALA A 121 17.67 -14.75 23.38
CA ALA A 121 16.85 -13.76 22.69
C ALA A 121 17.69 -12.80 21.84
N VAL A 122 18.78 -12.28 22.41
CA VAL A 122 19.72 -11.39 21.70
C VAL A 122 20.43 -12.15 20.58
N ALA A 123 20.96 -13.35 20.86
CA ALA A 123 21.66 -14.16 19.87
C ALA A 123 20.78 -14.52 18.67
N VAL A 124 19.54 -14.95 18.91
CA VAL A 124 18.59 -15.27 17.84
C VAL A 124 18.17 -14.01 17.07
N SER A 125 17.91 -12.90 17.76
CA SER A 125 17.56 -11.64 17.11
C SER A 125 18.69 -11.14 16.18
N LEU A 126 19.93 -11.14 16.67
CA LEU A 126 21.10 -10.79 15.87
C LEU A 126 21.26 -11.75 14.69
N THR A 127 21.11 -13.05 14.91
CA THR A 127 21.19 -14.05 13.84
C THR A 127 20.15 -13.77 12.75
N VAL A 128 18.90 -13.51 13.10
CA VAL A 128 17.83 -13.19 12.14
C VAL A 128 18.14 -11.92 11.35
N ILE A 129 18.70 -10.89 12.00
CA ILE A 129 19.10 -9.63 11.36
C ILE A 129 20.28 -9.88 10.40
N PHE A 130 21.34 -10.55 10.84
CA PHE A 130 22.51 -10.84 10.02
C PHE A 130 22.18 -11.73 8.82
N VAL A 131 21.39 -12.79 9.02
CA VAL A 131 20.93 -13.66 7.92
C VAL A 131 20.16 -12.85 6.88
N ARG A 132 19.31 -11.90 7.32
CA ARG A 132 18.59 -11.01 6.39
C ARG A 132 19.56 -10.14 5.61
N ILE A 133 20.51 -9.48 6.26
CA ILE A 133 21.53 -8.66 5.59
C ILE A 133 22.32 -9.51 4.59
N ALA A 134 22.79 -10.69 5.03
CA ALA A 134 23.54 -11.62 4.19
C ALA A 134 22.74 -12.12 2.98
N TRP A 135 21.41 -12.22 3.06
CA TRP A 135 20.57 -12.66 1.94
C TRP A 135 20.12 -11.53 1.00
N VAL A 136 19.91 -10.32 1.53
CA VAL A 136 19.43 -9.17 0.74
C VAL A 136 20.48 -8.68 -0.25
N TYR A 137 21.77 -8.68 0.11
CA TYR A 137 22.85 -8.25 -0.79
C TYR A 137 22.98 -9.17 -2.03
N PRO A 138 23.08 -10.50 -1.89
CA PRO A 138 22.98 -11.41 -3.03
C PRO A 138 21.69 -11.22 -3.83
N GLY A 139 20.54 -11.07 -3.15
CA GLY A 139 19.27 -10.83 -3.82
C GLY A 139 19.26 -9.57 -4.72
N ALA A 140 19.94 -8.50 -4.30
CA ALA A 140 20.01 -7.25 -5.04
C ALA A 140 21.01 -7.29 -6.22
N TYR A 141 22.15 -7.97 -6.07
CA TYR A 141 23.24 -7.91 -7.05
C TYR A 141 23.38 -9.16 -7.92
N LEU A 142 23.07 -10.35 -7.40
CA LEU A 142 23.28 -11.61 -8.12
C LEU A 142 22.42 -11.75 -9.40
N PRO A 143 21.13 -11.35 -9.43
CA PRO A 143 20.34 -11.39 -10.67
C PRO A 143 20.95 -10.56 -11.81
N ARG A 144 21.64 -9.45 -11.51
CA ARG A 144 22.29 -8.59 -12.51
C ARG A 144 23.60 -9.17 -13.04
N VAL A 145 24.32 -9.91 -12.20
CA VAL A 145 25.53 -10.62 -12.59
C VAL A 145 25.18 -11.78 -13.51
N LEU A 146 24.08 -12.50 -13.20
CA LEU A 146 23.65 -13.69 -13.94
C LEU A 146 22.82 -13.37 -15.20
N SER A 147 22.10 -12.25 -15.25
CA SER A 147 21.25 -11.87 -16.39
C SER A 147 21.69 -10.55 -17.01
N ALA A 148 22.18 -10.61 -18.25
CA ALA A 148 22.49 -9.42 -19.04
C ALA A 148 21.23 -8.55 -19.28
N GLY A 149 20.07 -9.18 -19.48
CA GLY A 149 18.81 -8.47 -19.72
C GLY A 149 18.30 -7.67 -18.52
N ILE A 150 18.60 -8.09 -17.28
CA ILE A 150 18.26 -7.30 -16.09
C ILE A 150 19.24 -6.14 -15.92
N ARG A 151 20.53 -6.39 -16.18
CA ARG A 151 21.58 -5.36 -16.09
C ARG A 151 21.34 -4.19 -17.05
N GLU A 152 20.77 -4.46 -18.22
CA GLU A 152 20.43 -3.43 -19.22
C GLU A 152 19.12 -2.71 -18.92
N ARG A 153 18.15 -3.36 -18.25
CA ARG A 153 16.81 -2.79 -18.00
C ARG A 153 16.71 -1.98 -16.72
N GLU A 154 17.52 -2.29 -15.72
CA GLU A 154 17.46 -1.66 -14.41
C GLU A 154 18.74 -0.88 -14.13
N THR A 155 18.75 0.08 -13.21
CA THR A 155 19.95 0.75 -12.67
C THR A 155 20.37 0.11 -11.36
N ALA A 156 21.67 0.03 -11.07
CA ALA A 156 22.16 -0.73 -9.92
C ALA A 156 21.76 -0.03 -8.64
N PRO A 157 21.07 -0.71 -7.68
CA PRO A 157 20.64 -0.04 -6.47
C PRO A 157 21.88 0.39 -5.66
N PRO A 158 21.94 1.64 -5.21
CA PRO A 158 23.06 2.11 -4.40
C PRO A 158 23.12 1.31 -3.10
N LEU A 159 24.34 1.04 -2.62
CA LEU A 159 24.58 0.21 -1.43
C LEU A 159 23.81 0.71 -0.20
N ARG A 160 23.61 2.03 -0.10
CA ARG A 160 22.83 2.65 0.98
C ARG A 160 21.37 2.20 0.96
N ASN A 161 20.75 2.14 -0.22
CA ASN A 161 19.36 1.70 -0.37
C ASN A 161 19.24 0.21 -0.08
N VAL A 162 20.18 -0.61 -0.56
CA VAL A 162 20.23 -2.05 -0.25
C VAL A 162 20.40 -2.29 1.25
N PHE A 163 21.23 -1.50 1.93
CA PHE A 163 21.38 -1.56 3.38
C PHE A 163 20.07 -1.19 4.10
N ILE A 164 19.40 -0.11 3.69
CA ILE A 164 18.10 0.28 4.27
C ILE A 164 17.05 -0.81 4.06
N VAL A 165 16.95 -1.40 2.87
CA VAL A 165 16.04 -2.51 2.58
C VAL A 165 16.36 -3.74 3.44
N SER A 166 17.65 -4.00 3.67
CA SER A 166 18.09 -5.08 4.57
C SER A 166 17.74 -4.79 6.04
N TRP A 167 17.81 -3.53 6.46
CA TRP A 167 17.50 -3.07 7.83
C TRP A 167 16.00 -2.94 8.10
N ALA A 168 15.18 -2.60 7.09
CA ALA A 168 13.71 -2.52 7.16
C ALA A 168 13.02 -3.89 7.34
N GLY A 169 13.81 -4.89 7.74
CA GLY A 169 13.51 -6.24 8.13
C GLY A 169 12.47 -6.73 9.12
N MET A 170 11.56 -5.86 9.53
CA MET A 170 10.70 -6.04 10.69
C MET A 170 9.93 -7.36 10.61
N ARG A 171 10.05 -8.18 11.67
CA ARG A 171 9.29 -9.42 11.81
C ARG A 171 7.95 -9.07 12.45
N GLY A 172 6.86 -9.37 11.75
CA GLY A 172 5.51 -9.04 12.20
C GLY A 172 4.71 -10.22 12.74
N VAL A 173 3.40 -10.00 12.84
CA VAL A 173 2.38 -10.94 13.32
C VAL A 173 2.47 -12.33 12.68
N VAL A 174 2.80 -12.41 11.38
CA VAL A 174 2.91 -13.69 10.65
C VAL A 174 3.93 -14.64 11.27
N SER A 175 5.07 -14.11 11.76
CA SER A 175 6.11 -14.94 12.38
C SER A 175 5.60 -15.58 13.67
N LEU A 176 4.81 -14.84 14.44
CA LEU A 176 4.23 -15.38 15.65
C LEU A 176 3.07 -16.32 15.37
N ALA A 177 2.20 -16.01 14.40
CA ALA A 177 1.14 -16.93 14.00
C ALA A 177 1.71 -18.32 13.67
N ALA A 178 2.86 -18.35 12.97
CA ALA A 178 3.60 -19.59 12.71
C ALA A 178 4.12 -20.26 14.00
N ALA A 179 4.68 -19.49 14.95
CA ALA A 179 5.14 -20.04 16.22
C ALA A 179 3.99 -20.58 17.09
N LEU A 180 2.82 -19.94 17.09
CA LEU A 180 1.64 -20.37 17.83
C LEU A 180 0.97 -21.58 17.20
N ALA A 181 1.03 -21.70 15.88
CA ALA A 181 0.56 -22.86 15.13
C ALA A 181 1.41 -24.12 15.39
N LEU A 182 2.55 -24.01 16.07
CA LEU A 182 3.32 -25.19 16.48
C LEU A 182 2.47 -26.11 17.38
N PRO A 183 2.40 -27.41 17.06
CA PRO A 183 1.72 -28.40 17.89
C PRO A 183 2.20 -28.39 19.34
N LEU A 184 1.29 -28.67 20.29
CA LEU A 184 1.61 -28.63 21.73
C LEU A 184 2.67 -29.64 22.17
N ASN A 185 2.88 -30.71 21.39
CA ASN A 185 3.88 -31.73 21.64
C ASN A 185 5.29 -31.36 21.16
N VAL A 186 5.47 -30.18 20.53
CA VAL A 186 6.81 -29.72 20.12
C VAL A 186 7.65 -29.44 21.38
N PRO A 187 8.83 -30.07 21.52
CA PRO A 187 9.72 -29.81 22.65
C PRO A 187 10.11 -28.33 22.70
N GLN A 188 10.10 -27.76 23.91
CA GLN A 188 10.49 -26.36 24.14
C GLN A 188 9.65 -25.35 23.33
N ARG A 189 8.40 -25.68 23.01
CA ARG A 189 7.47 -24.78 22.31
C ARG A 189 7.41 -23.39 22.95
N ASP A 190 7.28 -23.31 24.27
CA ASP A 190 7.18 -22.02 24.97
C ASP A 190 8.47 -21.20 24.84
N LEU A 191 9.64 -21.84 24.77
CA LEU A 191 10.90 -21.18 24.46
C LEU A 191 10.93 -20.66 23.02
N LEU A 192 10.47 -21.44 22.04
CA LEU A 192 10.39 -21.00 20.64
C LEU A 192 9.44 -19.82 20.46
N VAL A 193 8.28 -19.85 21.13
CA VAL A 193 7.32 -18.75 21.14
C VAL A 193 7.92 -17.51 21.82
N PHE A 194 8.61 -17.67 22.95
CA PHE A 194 9.32 -16.59 23.63
C PHE A 194 10.39 -15.95 22.73
N LEU A 195 11.24 -16.75 22.09
CA LEU A 195 12.29 -16.25 21.19
C LEU A 195 11.69 -15.55 19.97
N THR A 196 10.58 -16.07 19.43
CA THR A 196 9.84 -15.41 18.34
C THR A 196 9.32 -14.05 18.79
N PHE A 197 8.75 -13.96 20.00
CA PHE A 197 8.32 -12.68 20.58
C PHE A 197 9.49 -11.72 20.74
N ALA A 198 10.62 -12.17 21.30
CA ALA A 198 11.79 -11.34 21.50
C ALA A 198 12.36 -10.79 20.19
N VAL A 199 12.40 -11.61 19.13
CA VAL A 199 12.83 -11.19 17.78
C VAL A 199 11.86 -10.17 17.19
N ILE A 200 10.54 -10.39 17.33
CA ILE A 200 9.52 -9.44 16.88
C ILE A 200 9.69 -8.10 17.59
N LEU A 201 9.87 -8.11 18.91
CA LEU A 201 10.10 -6.89 19.70
C LEU A 201 11.39 -6.19 19.27
N ALA A 202 12.50 -6.92 19.17
CA ALA A 202 13.79 -6.37 18.77
C ALA A 202 13.75 -5.77 17.35
N THR A 203 13.02 -6.38 16.43
CA THR A 203 12.95 -5.91 15.04
C THR A 203 11.90 -4.81 14.86
N LEU A 204 10.69 -4.93 15.41
CA LEU A 204 9.67 -3.87 15.28
C LEU A 204 10.02 -2.62 16.09
N VAL A 205 10.40 -2.77 17.36
CA VAL A 205 10.71 -1.62 18.21
C VAL A 205 12.14 -1.16 17.96
N GLY A 206 13.11 -2.08 18.01
CA GLY A 206 14.52 -1.73 17.79
C GLY A 206 14.81 -1.26 16.37
N GLN A 207 14.58 -2.10 15.35
CA GLN A 207 14.84 -1.68 13.96
C GLN A 207 13.84 -0.63 13.47
N GLY A 208 12.56 -0.72 13.87
CA GLY A 208 11.54 0.25 13.45
C GLY A 208 11.80 1.68 13.96
N LEU A 209 12.18 1.86 15.23
CA LEU A 209 12.52 3.18 15.76
C LEU A 209 13.85 3.73 15.22
N THR A 210 14.80 2.85 14.86
CA THR A 210 16.11 3.26 14.33
C THR A 210 16.09 3.53 12.83
N LEU A 211 15.10 3.01 12.09
CA LEU A 211 15.01 3.14 10.65
C LEU A 211 14.90 4.61 10.17
N PRO A 212 14.02 5.48 10.72
CA PRO A 212 13.95 6.89 10.31
C PRO A 212 15.28 7.63 10.52
N LEU A 213 15.94 7.40 11.66
CA LEU A 213 17.25 7.98 11.97
C LEU A 213 18.32 7.48 10.99
N LEU A 214 18.27 6.21 10.62
CA LEU A 214 19.20 5.61 9.67
C LEU A 214 19.00 6.16 8.26
N ILE A 215 17.75 6.32 7.82
CA ILE A 215 17.41 6.94 6.53
C ILE A 215 17.97 8.36 6.46
N HIS A 216 17.71 9.16 7.51
CA HIS A 216 18.20 10.53 7.59
C HIS A 216 19.74 10.59 7.61
N LYS A 217 20.40 9.75 8.42
CA LYS A 217 21.86 9.71 8.54
C LYS A 217 22.56 9.24 7.25
N LEU A 218 21.96 8.29 6.53
CA LEU A 218 22.51 7.82 5.26
C LEU A 218 22.24 8.79 4.10
N GLY A 219 21.46 9.86 4.34
CA GLY A 219 21.08 10.81 3.30
C GLY A 219 20.32 10.16 2.16
N VAL A 220 19.59 9.07 2.45
CA VAL A 220 18.71 8.43 1.46
C VAL A 220 17.42 9.22 1.43
N VAL A 221 17.51 10.38 0.80
CA VAL A 221 16.33 11.02 0.22
C VAL A 221 15.93 10.12 -0.95
N ALA A 222 14.63 10.01 -1.25
CA ALA A 222 14.24 9.53 -2.56
C ALA A 222 14.98 10.44 -3.55
N GLU A 223 16.05 9.92 -4.19
CA GLU A 223 16.69 10.64 -5.28
C GLU A 223 15.55 11.10 -6.18
N GLY A 224 15.61 12.34 -6.67
CA GLY A 224 14.54 12.99 -7.41
C GLY A 224 13.90 12.15 -8.52
N GLY A 225 14.47 10.99 -8.88
CA GLY A 225 13.86 9.90 -9.62
C GLY A 225 12.42 9.52 -9.25
N GLN A 226 11.97 9.47 -7.99
CA GLN A 226 10.54 9.14 -7.73
C GLN A 226 9.61 10.31 -8.09
N ALA A 227 9.97 11.53 -7.71
CA ALA A 227 9.22 12.73 -8.11
C ALA A 227 9.29 12.95 -9.63
N HIS A 228 10.43 12.66 -10.25
CA HIS A 228 10.66 12.75 -11.69
C HIS A 228 9.95 11.63 -12.47
N GLU A 229 9.88 10.42 -11.91
CA GLU A 229 9.11 9.30 -12.48
C GLU A 229 7.61 9.59 -12.36
N GLU A 230 7.16 10.11 -11.22
CA GLU A 230 5.79 10.57 -11.04
C GLU A 230 5.44 11.71 -11.99
N ALA A 231 6.28 12.74 -12.08
CA ALA A 231 6.11 13.84 -13.03
C ALA A 231 6.07 13.33 -14.47
N HIS A 232 6.98 12.42 -14.85
CA HIS A 232 6.99 11.79 -16.17
C HIS A 232 5.69 11.04 -16.47
N VAL A 233 5.18 10.26 -15.51
CA VAL A 233 3.89 9.55 -15.65
C VAL A 233 2.73 10.53 -15.76
N ARG A 234 2.74 11.62 -14.97
CA ARG A 234 1.70 12.66 -15.00
C ARG A 234 1.71 13.44 -16.33
N VAL A 235 2.88 13.78 -16.88
CA VAL A 235 3.03 14.40 -18.21
C VAL A 235 2.52 13.47 -19.30
N ALA A 236 2.96 12.20 -19.30
CA ALA A 236 2.49 11.22 -20.27
C ALA A 236 0.97 11.01 -20.23
N ALA A 237 0.37 11.06 -19.04
CA ALA A 237 -1.08 11.01 -18.87
C ALA A 237 -1.77 12.28 -19.41
N ALA A 238 -1.20 13.47 -19.17
CA ALA A 238 -1.72 14.72 -19.69
C ALA A 238 -1.65 14.77 -21.24
N ASP A 239 -0.54 14.35 -21.83
CA ASP A 239 -0.37 14.25 -23.29
C ASP A 239 -1.39 13.30 -23.92
N ALA A 240 -1.61 12.13 -23.29
CA ALA A 240 -2.62 11.17 -23.73
C ALA A 240 -4.05 11.75 -23.65
N ALA A 241 -4.33 12.56 -22.62
CA ALA A 241 -5.60 13.27 -22.50
C ALA A 241 -5.77 14.32 -23.61
N LEU A 242 -4.74 15.13 -23.88
CA LEU A 242 -4.73 16.13 -24.95
C LEU A 242 -4.97 15.50 -26.33
N ALA A 243 -4.29 14.38 -26.62
CA ALA A 243 -4.49 13.63 -27.87
C ALA A 243 -5.94 13.09 -28.00
N THR A 244 -6.55 12.66 -26.89
CA THR A 244 -7.94 12.19 -26.86
C THR A 244 -8.93 13.34 -27.08
N LEU A 245 -8.66 14.51 -26.50
CA LEU A 245 -9.51 15.70 -26.66
C LEU A 245 -9.59 16.18 -28.12
N MET A 246 -8.52 15.99 -28.91
CA MET A 246 -8.55 16.27 -30.35
C MET A 246 -9.57 15.38 -31.09
N GLN A 247 -9.61 14.08 -30.78
CA GLN A 247 -10.57 13.14 -31.36
C GLN A 247 -12.00 13.41 -30.90
N LEU A 248 -12.17 13.82 -29.63
CA LEU A 248 -13.50 14.15 -29.09
C LEU A 248 -14.06 15.45 -29.67
N ALA A 249 -13.22 16.40 -30.07
CA ALA A 249 -13.66 17.63 -30.75
C ALA A 249 -14.34 17.33 -32.07
N GLU A 250 -13.83 16.36 -32.83
CA GLU A 250 -14.45 15.91 -34.09
C GLU A 250 -15.77 15.16 -33.84
N LYS A 251 -15.82 14.34 -32.78
CA LYS A 251 -17.01 13.55 -32.43
C LYS A 251 -18.15 14.39 -31.85
N TRP A 252 -17.82 15.45 -31.10
CA TRP A 252 -18.77 16.28 -30.36
C TRP A 252 -18.58 17.78 -30.65
N PRO A 253 -18.84 18.23 -31.89
CA PRO A 253 -18.60 19.62 -32.30
C PRO A 253 -19.48 20.65 -31.56
N GLY A 254 -20.54 20.22 -30.88
CA GLY A 254 -21.39 21.09 -30.05
C GLY A 254 -20.84 21.39 -28.65
N HIS A 255 -19.74 20.74 -28.24
CA HIS A 255 -19.17 20.87 -26.89
C HIS A 255 -17.73 21.43 -26.90
N LEU A 256 -17.40 22.23 -27.91
CA LEU A 256 -16.05 22.79 -28.08
C LEU A 256 -15.60 23.63 -26.89
N GLU A 257 -16.49 24.38 -26.24
CA GLU A 257 -16.15 25.20 -25.06
C GLU A 257 -15.65 24.37 -23.87
N LEU A 258 -16.32 23.25 -23.58
CA LEU A 258 -15.87 22.29 -22.56
C LEU A 258 -14.53 21.66 -22.96
N ILE A 259 -14.39 21.27 -24.23
CA ILE A 259 -13.17 20.64 -24.74
C ILE A 259 -12.00 21.61 -24.68
N ASP A 260 -12.20 22.88 -25.00
CA ASP A 260 -11.17 23.93 -24.96
C ASP A 260 -10.78 24.24 -23.51
N THR A 261 -11.74 24.27 -22.58
CA THR A 261 -11.48 24.42 -21.14
C THR A 261 -10.64 23.26 -20.61
N LEU A 262 -11.00 22.02 -20.92
CA LEU A 262 -10.22 20.84 -20.55
C LEU A 262 -8.84 20.85 -21.21
N ARG A 263 -8.74 21.24 -22.48
CA ARG A 263 -7.46 21.35 -23.19
C ARG A 263 -6.54 22.35 -22.50
N ALA A 264 -7.05 23.52 -22.11
CA ALA A 264 -6.27 24.51 -21.38
C ALA A 264 -5.79 23.98 -20.02
N GLN A 265 -6.65 23.28 -19.28
CA GLN A 265 -6.29 22.67 -18.00
C GLN A 265 -5.19 21.60 -18.14
N TYR A 266 -5.32 20.68 -19.09
CA TYR A 266 -4.31 19.63 -19.30
C TYR A 266 -3.01 20.17 -19.88
N ALA A 267 -3.07 21.19 -20.76
CA ALA A 267 -1.88 21.85 -21.31
C ALA A 267 -1.10 22.59 -20.22
N HIS A 268 -1.79 23.37 -19.37
CA HIS A 268 -1.19 24.04 -18.23
C HIS A 268 -0.51 23.04 -17.28
N ARG A 269 -1.19 21.91 -16.99
CA ARG A 269 -0.64 20.86 -16.13
C ARG A 269 0.60 20.20 -16.74
N ALA A 270 0.61 19.94 -18.05
CA ALA A 270 1.77 19.34 -18.73
C ALA A 270 2.98 20.28 -18.72
N GLN A 271 2.77 21.58 -18.93
CA GLN A 271 3.83 22.59 -18.91
C GLN A 271 4.48 22.71 -17.52
N HIS A 272 3.66 22.90 -16.48
CA HIS A 272 4.15 23.03 -15.11
C HIS A 272 4.93 21.79 -14.65
N LEU A 273 4.47 20.59 -15.01
CA LEU A 273 5.18 19.35 -14.67
C LEU A 273 6.48 19.15 -15.47
N ASP A 274 6.59 19.75 -16.66
CA ASP A 274 7.83 19.71 -17.45
C ASP A 274 8.84 20.78 -16.98
N GLU A 275 8.37 21.90 -16.45
CA GLU A 275 9.21 22.92 -15.79
C GLU A 275 9.84 22.37 -14.50
N GLU A 276 9.03 21.75 -13.62
CA GLU A 276 9.51 21.02 -12.42
C GLU A 276 10.55 19.94 -12.77
N ARG A 277 10.43 19.35 -13.97
CA ARG A 277 11.33 18.30 -14.46
C ARG A 277 12.72 18.85 -14.82
N HIS A 278 12.79 20.07 -15.35
CA HIS A 278 14.02 20.66 -15.89
C HIS A 278 14.77 21.56 -14.90
N GLU A 279 14.05 22.29 -14.04
CA GLU A 279 14.64 23.33 -13.18
C GLU A 279 14.85 22.88 -11.72
N GLY A 280 14.31 21.70 -11.35
CA GLY A 280 14.31 21.22 -9.96
C GLY A 280 13.22 21.92 -9.15
N PRO A 281 13.07 21.60 -7.84
CA PRO A 281 12.06 22.23 -7.01
C PRO A 281 12.44 23.70 -6.78
N GLU A 282 12.00 24.57 -7.67
CA GLU A 282 12.05 26.00 -7.45
C GLU A 282 10.97 26.39 -6.44
N THR A 283 11.37 27.17 -5.44
CA THR A 283 10.51 27.66 -4.35
C THR A 283 9.26 28.39 -4.88
N GLU A 284 9.33 28.97 -6.09
CA GLU A 284 8.23 29.72 -6.72
C GLU A 284 7.10 28.80 -7.19
N ALA A 285 7.41 27.67 -7.85
CA ALA A 285 6.39 26.70 -8.28
C ALA A 285 5.69 26.03 -7.09
N GLU A 286 6.45 25.71 -6.03
CA GLU A 286 5.88 25.18 -4.79
C GLU A 286 4.99 26.21 -4.09
N GLN A 287 5.36 27.50 -4.12
CA GLN A 287 4.55 28.60 -3.61
C GLN A 287 3.25 28.80 -4.40
N GLU A 288 3.31 28.81 -5.73
CA GLU A 288 2.12 28.96 -6.58
C GLU A 288 1.11 27.83 -6.33
N LEU A 289 1.59 26.58 -6.18
CA LEU A 289 0.73 25.44 -5.83
C LEU A 289 0.07 25.60 -4.47
N LEU A 290 0.79 26.13 -3.47
CA LEU A 290 0.24 26.41 -2.14
C LEU A 290 -0.83 27.51 -2.22
N GLU A 291 -0.56 28.59 -2.93
CA GLU A 291 -1.50 29.70 -3.12
C GLU A 291 -2.78 29.24 -3.84
N HIS A 292 -2.64 28.43 -4.90
CA HIS A 292 -3.79 27.86 -5.62
C HIS A 292 -4.65 26.99 -4.68
N ARG A 293 -4.03 26.13 -3.86
CA ARG A 293 -4.73 25.30 -2.88
C ARG A 293 -5.48 26.14 -1.86
N GLU A 294 -4.85 27.19 -1.33
CA GLU A 294 -5.48 28.10 -0.37
C GLU A 294 -6.69 28.82 -0.98
N ILE A 295 -6.56 29.35 -2.19
CA ILE A 295 -7.66 30.03 -2.90
C ILE A 295 -8.84 29.08 -3.09
N ARG A 296 -8.58 27.87 -3.60
CA ARG A 296 -9.67 26.92 -3.86
C ARG A 296 -10.32 26.42 -2.57
N ARG A 297 -9.53 26.17 -1.52
CA ARG A 297 -10.07 25.80 -0.20
C ARG A 297 -11.01 26.87 0.33
N ALA A 298 -10.61 28.15 0.25
CA ALA A 298 -11.46 29.26 0.71
C ALA A 298 -12.79 29.35 -0.07
N VAL A 299 -12.78 29.04 -1.37
CA VAL A 299 -14.02 28.99 -2.18
C VAL A 299 -14.92 27.84 -1.74
N ILE A 300 -14.37 26.62 -1.58
CA ILE A 300 -15.12 25.44 -1.14
C ILE A 300 -15.71 25.66 0.26
N ASP A 301 -14.96 26.27 1.17
CA ASP A 301 -15.43 26.58 2.52
C ASP A 301 -16.65 27.53 2.49
N GLU A 302 -16.65 28.54 1.61
CA GLU A 302 -17.79 29.45 1.45
C GLU A 302 -19.00 28.76 0.77
N GLU A 303 -18.78 27.89 -0.22
CA GLU A 303 -19.84 27.07 -0.81
C GLU A 303 -20.47 26.15 0.24
N ARG A 304 -19.65 25.54 1.11
CA ARG A 304 -20.10 24.69 2.20
C ARG A 304 -20.95 25.47 3.20
N GLU A 305 -20.51 26.65 3.61
CA GLU A 305 -21.28 27.55 4.45
C GLU A 305 -22.61 27.94 3.79
N ALA A 306 -22.63 28.20 2.48
CA ALA A 306 -23.86 28.52 1.76
C ALA A 306 -24.88 27.38 1.80
N ILE A 307 -24.46 26.13 1.57
CA ILE A 307 -25.37 24.97 1.62
C ILE A 307 -25.85 24.68 3.06
N ILE A 308 -24.99 24.91 4.07
CA ILE A 308 -25.36 24.78 5.48
C ILE A 308 -26.44 25.81 5.84
N ARG A 309 -26.28 27.07 5.42
CA ARG A 309 -27.29 28.13 5.61
C ARG A 309 -28.62 27.77 4.96
N LEU A 310 -28.60 27.20 3.76
CA LEU A 310 -29.82 26.75 3.07
C LEU A 310 -30.53 25.60 3.80
N ARG A 311 -29.77 24.64 4.35
CA ARG A 311 -30.32 23.56 5.19
C ARG A 311 -30.92 24.12 6.48
N ASP A 312 -30.20 24.99 7.17
CA ASP A 312 -30.62 25.56 8.46
C ASP A 312 -31.85 26.47 8.31
N ALA A 313 -32.02 27.10 7.14
CA ALA A 313 -33.22 27.83 6.76
C ALA A 313 -34.40 26.91 6.32
N GLY A 314 -34.20 25.60 6.27
CA GLY A 314 -35.20 24.62 5.83
C GLY A 314 -35.51 24.66 4.33
N ALA A 315 -34.67 25.32 3.52
CA ALA A 315 -34.86 25.45 2.08
C ALA A 315 -34.47 24.18 1.30
N VAL A 316 -33.67 23.30 1.91
CA VAL A 316 -33.16 22.07 1.31
C VAL A 316 -33.34 20.92 2.31
N ASN A 317 -33.68 19.73 1.82
CA ASN A 317 -33.80 18.54 2.66
C ASN A 317 -32.43 17.88 2.92
N ASP A 318 -32.35 17.05 3.96
CA ASP A 318 -31.10 16.38 4.34
C ASP A 318 -30.49 15.50 3.25
N GLU A 319 -31.31 14.91 2.38
CA GLU A 319 -30.83 14.04 1.31
C GLU A 319 -30.08 14.83 0.24
N VAL A 320 -30.64 15.96 -0.21
CA VAL A 320 -30.00 16.85 -1.19
C VAL A 320 -28.78 17.53 -0.56
N PHE A 321 -28.87 17.96 0.71
CA PHE A 321 -27.72 18.50 1.44
C PHE A 321 -26.54 17.52 1.44
N ARG A 322 -26.78 16.25 1.83
CA ARG A 322 -25.72 15.23 1.86
C ARG A 322 -25.17 14.88 0.49
N ALA A 323 -25.97 15.00 -0.57
CA ALA A 323 -25.50 14.79 -1.93
C ALA A 323 -24.52 15.89 -2.36
N VAL A 324 -24.90 17.16 -2.17
CA VAL A 324 -24.05 18.31 -2.52
C VAL A 324 -22.82 18.40 -1.62
N GLU A 325 -22.96 18.11 -0.33
CA GLU A 325 -21.83 18.07 0.62
C GLU A 325 -20.79 17.03 0.20
N ARG A 326 -21.23 15.84 -0.27
CA ARG A 326 -20.32 14.82 -0.80
C ARG A 326 -19.57 15.29 -2.05
N ASP A 327 -20.22 16.05 -2.93
CA ASP A 327 -19.57 16.57 -4.13
C ASP A 327 -18.48 17.59 -3.77
N LEU A 328 -18.75 18.48 -2.79
CA LEU A 328 -17.75 19.41 -2.25
C LEU A 328 -16.58 18.67 -1.58
N ASP A 329 -16.85 17.62 -0.79
CA ASP A 329 -15.81 16.79 -0.18
C ASP A 329 -14.89 16.14 -1.23
N LEU A 330 -15.46 15.68 -2.35
CA LEU A 330 -14.70 15.11 -3.45
C LEU A 330 -13.85 16.16 -4.18
N GLU A 331 -14.31 17.40 -4.26
CA GLU A 331 -13.55 18.50 -4.86
C GLU A 331 -12.40 18.96 -3.95
N GLU A 332 -12.63 19.02 -2.64
CA GLU A 332 -11.62 19.33 -1.63
C GLU A 332 -10.48 18.30 -1.68
N LEU A 333 -10.83 17.00 -1.68
CA LEU A 333 -9.85 15.91 -1.81
C LEU A 333 -9.01 15.97 -3.08
N ARG A 334 -9.56 16.46 -4.20
CA ARG A 334 -8.81 16.63 -5.46
C ARG A 334 -7.82 17.78 -5.42
N THR A 335 -8.03 18.72 -4.51
CA THR A 335 -7.23 19.95 -4.39
C THR A 335 -6.07 19.74 -3.43
N GLU A 336 -6.26 18.90 -2.41
CA GLU A 336 -5.22 18.53 -1.45
C GLU A 336 -4.23 17.46 -1.97
N ALA A 337 -4.63 16.68 -3.00
CA ALA A 337 -3.82 15.61 -3.61
C ALA A 337 -2.83 16.09 -4.69
#